data_AF-D5CUA8-F1
#
_entry.id   AF-D5CUA8-F1
#
_cell.length_a   1.000
_cell.length_b   1.000
_cell.length_c   1.000
_cell.angle_alpha   90.00
_cell.angle_beta   90.00
_cell.angle_gamma   90.00
#
_symmetry.space_group_name_H-M   'P 1'
#
loop_
_entity.id
_entity.type
_entity.pdbx_description
1 polymer ?
#
loop_
_entity_poly.entity_id
_entity_poly.type
_entity_poly.pdbx_seq_one_letter_code
_entity_poly.pdbx_strand_id
1 'polypeptide(L)'
;MSNAKKEFLETLLQAGEQYAGLLLGKNGDPDQHIILRPGEAQAVNWDDARKFATDTGGELPTRREQALLFANSPEAFTPNWYWSGEQRSAGSAWFQGFDDGTQYWVFTDGKCRAVAVRRSVAI
;
A
#
# COMPACT_ATOMS: atom_id res chain seq x y z
N MET A 1 -21.15 -11.42 -7.57
CA MET A 1 -19.76 -11.82 -7.90
C MET A 1 -19.81 -13.24 -8.43
N SER A 2 -18.99 -13.61 -9.43
CA SER A 2 -18.86 -15.02 -9.82
C SER A 2 -18.38 -15.84 -8.63
N ASN A 3 -18.81 -17.10 -8.55
CA ASN A 3 -18.47 -17.99 -7.43
C ASN A 3 -16.94 -18.13 -7.29
N ALA A 4 -16.22 -18.21 -8.42
CA ALA A 4 -14.76 -18.32 -8.46
C ALA A 4 -14.02 -17.12 -7.85
N LYS A 5 -14.45 -15.87 -8.12
CA LYS A 5 -13.78 -14.70 -7.51
C LYS A 5 -13.98 -14.67 -5.99
N LYS A 6 -15.16 -15.08 -5.54
CA LYS A 6 -15.47 -15.12 -4.11
C LYS A 6 -14.60 -16.16 -3.40
N GLU A 7 -14.55 -17.39 -3.92
CA GLU A 7 -13.70 -18.48 -3.38
C GLU A 7 -12.21 -18.10 -3.38
N PHE A 8 -11.74 -17.46 -4.44
CA PHE A 8 -10.38 -16.93 -4.52
C PHE A 8 -10.09 -15.94 -3.38
N LEU A 9 -10.98 -14.96 -3.16
CA LEU A 9 -10.80 -13.96 -2.11
C LEU A 9 -10.89 -14.56 -0.71
N GLU A 10 -11.78 -15.54 -0.48
CA GLU A 10 -11.90 -16.26 0.80
C GLU A 10 -10.62 -17.06 1.12
N THR A 11 -9.94 -17.59 0.10
CA THR A 11 -8.66 -18.28 0.27
C THR A 11 -7.50 -17.29 0.46
N LEU A 12 -7.54 -16.15 -0.24
CA LEU A 12 -6.45 -15.20 -0.25
C LEU A 12 -6.40 -14.34 1.01
N LEU A 13 -7.55 -13.85 1.50
CA LEU A 13 -7.63 -12.79 2.51
C LEU A 13 -7.66 -13.31 3.95
N GLN A 14 -6.98 -12.60 4.85
CA GLN A 14 -7.11 -12.74 6.29
C GLN A 14 -8.15 -11.76 6.84
N ALA A 15 -8.54 -11.95 8.10
CA ALA A 15 -9.52 -11.08 8.76
C ALA A 15 -9.11 -9.60 8.72
N GLY A 16 -10.03 -8.75 8.24
CA GLY A 16 -9.84 -7.29 8.16
C GLY A 16 -9.02 -6.81 6.96
N GLU A 17 -8.47 -7.70 6.15
CA GLU A 17 -7.74 -7.33 4.95
C GLU A 17 -8.67 -6.98 3.78
N GLN A 18 -8.18 -6.12 2.89
CA GLN A 18 -8.90 -5.72 1.68
C GLN A 18 -8.05 -6.03 0.44
N TYR A 19 -8.68 -6.63 -0.56
CA TYR A 19 -8.00 -6.89 -1.83
C TYR A 19 -7.96 -5.63 -2.69
N ALA A 20 -6.76 -5.13 -2.98
CA ALA A 20 -6.55 -3.92 -3.77
C ALA A 20 -6.47 -4.21 -5.28
N GLY A 21 -5.98 -5.38 -5.68
CA GLY A 21 -5.90 -5.76 -7.10
C GLY A 21 -4.66 -6.56 -7.46
N LEU A 22 -4.51 -6.80 -8.76
CA LEU A 22 -3.35 -7.46 -9.36
C LEU A 22 -2.42 -6.40 -9.94
N LEU A 23 -1.14 -6.46 -9.60
CA LEU A 23 -0.09 -5.63 -10.16
C LEU A 23 0.84 -6.50 -10.99
N LEU A 24 1.08 -6.10 -12.25
CA LEU A 24 1.97 -6.85 -13.12
C LEU A 24 3.41 -6.82 -12.61
N GLY A 25 4.04 -8.00 -12.63
CA GLY A 25 5.47 -8.16 -12.37
C GLY A 25 6.31 -7.40 -13.41
N LYS A 26 7.61 -7.27 -13.12
CA LYS A 26 8.58 -6.63 -14.04
C LYS A 26 9.73 -7.58 -14.30
N ASN A 27 10.34 -7.49 -15.48
CA ASN A 27 11.56 -8.23 -15.82
C ASN A 27 11.45 -9.75 -15.62
N GLY A 28 10.25 -10.33 -15.81
CA GLY A 28 10.01 -11.76 -15.64
C GLY A 28 9.57 -12.16 -14.23
N ASP A 29 9.50 -11.23 -13.27
CA ASP A 29 8.89 -11.47 -11.96
C ASP A 29 7.40 -11.81 -12.10
N PRO A 30 6.84 -12.65 -11.22
CA PRO A 30 5.42 -12.97 -11.22
C PRO A 30 4.55 -11.75 -10.93
N ASP A 31 3.32 -11.79 -11.42
CA ASP A 31 2.30 -10.82 -11.03
C ASP A 31 1.96 -10.98 -9.54
N GLN A 32 1.61 -9.86 -8.91
CA GLN A 32 1.41 -9.79 -7.47
C GLN A 32 0.01 -9.31 -7.14
N HIS A 33 -0.70 -10.11 -6.36
CA HIS A 33 -1.90 -9.67 -5.66
C HIS A 33 -1.48 -8.75 -4.52
N ILE A 34 -2.03 -7.54 -4.52
CA ILE A 34 -1.80 -6.52 -3.49
C ILE A 34 -2.98 -6.56 -2.50
N ILE A 35 -2.64 -6.72 -1.23
CA ILE A 35 -3.61 -6.82 -0.14
C ILE A 35 -3.31 -5.70 0.87
N LEU A 36 -4.30 -4.85 1.12
CA LEU A 36 -4.26 -3.82 2.13
C LEU A 36 -4.52 -4.43 3.51
N ARG A 37 -3.61 -4.16 4.46
CA ARG A 37 -3.75 -4.57 5.86
C ARG A 37 -4.67 -3.62 6.61
N PRO A 38 -5.35 -4.08 7.67
CA PRO A 38 -6.17 -3.21 8.51
C PRO A 38 -5.30 -2.19 9.26
N GLY A 39 -5.84 -0.98 9.41
CA GLY A 39 -5.26 0.09 10.21
C GLY A 39 -4.33 1.03 9.46
N GLU A 40 -4.01 2.14 10.12
CA GLU A 40 -3.10 3.17 9.64
C GLU A 40 -2.32 3.79 10.82
N ALA A 41 -1.15 4.35 10.52
CA ALA A 41 -0.50 5.33 11.39
C ALA A 41 -0.76 6.75 10.86
N GLN A 42 -0.88 7.72 11.78
CA GLN A 42 -1.19 9.09 11.44
C GLN A 42 -0.05 10.03 11.84
N ALA A 43 0.29 10.95 10.93
CA ALA A 43 1.27 12.02 11.17
C ALA A 43 2.63 11.52 11.70
N VAL A 44 3.14 10.45 11.11
CA VAL A 44 4.43 9.82 11.46
C VAL A 44 5.51 10.19 10.44
N ASN A 45 6.76 10.18 10.89
CA ASN A 45 7.91 10.27 10.00
C ASN A 45 8.07 8.95 9.20
N TRP A 46 8.96 8.95 8.21
CA TRP A 46 9.09 7.82 7.30
C TRP A 46 9.64 6.56 7.97
N ASP A 47 10.51 6.69 8.96
CA ASP A 47 11.05 5.55 9.71
C ASP A 47 9.99 4.89 10.59
N ASP A 48 9.21 5.71 11.30
CA ASP A 48 8.07 5.25 12.09
C ASP A 48 6.98 4.64 11.21
N ALA A 49 6.77 5.17 9.99
CA ALA A 49 5.87 4.59 8.99
C ALA A 49 6.33 3.19 8.55
N ARG A 50 7.61 3.00 8.25
CA ARG A 50 8.19 1.69 7.92
C ARG A 50 8.07 0.73 9.11
N LYS A 51 8.33 1.21 10.33
CA LYS A 51 8.17 0.42 11.54
C LYS A 51 6.72 -0.04 11.73
N PHE A 52 5.76 0.87 11.61
CA PHE A 52 4.33 0.56 11.67
C PHE A 52 3.95 -0.54 10.66
N ALA A 53 4.44 -0.44 9.43
CA ALA A 53 4.13 -1.43 8.40
C ALA A 53 4.68 -2.82 8.76
N THR A 54 5.93 -2.88 9.21
CA THR A 54 6.56 -4.14 9.67
C THR A 54 5.82 -4.73 10.87
N ASP A 55 5.51 -3.92 11.88
CA ASP A 55 4.81 -4.35 13.09
C ASP A 55 3.39 -4.89 12.79
N THR A 56 2.76 -4.39 11.72
CA THR A 56 1.45 -4.87 11.23
C THR A 56 1.54 -6.06 10.28
N GLY A 57 2.75 -6.60 10.06
CA GLY A 57 3.01 -7.78 9.23
C GLY A 57 2.97 -7.51 7.74
N GLY A 58 3.30 -6.29 7.33
CA GLY A 58 3.37 -5.89 5.92
C GLY A 58 4.53 -4.93 5.65
N GLU A 59 4.42 -4.21 4.56
CA GLU A 59 5.38 -3.19 4.13
C GLU A 59 4.64 -1.94 3.69
N LEU A 60 5.33 -0.79 3.69
CA LEU A 60 4.77 0.39 3.05
C LEU A 60 4.56 0.12 1.56
N PRO A 61 3.46 0.61 0.96
CA PRO A 61 3.20 0.41 -0.45
C PRO A 61 4.25 1.13 -1.31
N THR A 62 4.66 0.49 -2.40
CA THR A 62 5.43 1.14 -3.47
C THR A 62 4.57 2.18 -4.18
N ARG A 63 5.17 3.05 -4.98
CA ARG A 63 4.40 4.05 -5.75
C ARG A 63 3.40 3.42 -6.71
N ARG A 64 3.75 2.27 -7.31
CA ARG A 64 2.83 1.54 -8.19
C ARG A 64 1.65 0.95 -7.41
N GLU A 65 1.92 0.43 -6.22
CA GLU A 65 0.88 -0.10 -5.33
C GLU A 65 -0.04 1.01 -4.81
N GLN A 66 0.50 2.18 -4.48
CA GLN A 66 -0.30 3.35 -4.11
C GLN A 66 -1.23 3.78 -5.24
N ALA A 67 -0.74 3.82 -6.48
CA ALA A 67 -1.59 4.15 -7.63
C ALA A 67 -2.71 3.11 -7.81
N LEU A 68 -2.43 1.83 -7.60
CA LEU A 68 -3.42 0.76 -7.64
C LEU A 68 -4.46 0.91 -6.51
N LEU A 69 -4.01 1.20 -5.28
CA LEU A 69 -4.88 1.44 -4.12
C LEU A 69 -5.80 2.63 -4.35
N PHE A 70 -5.30 3.73 -4.91
CA PHE A 70 -6.12 4.89 -5.26
C PHE A 70 -7.15 4.58 -6.36
N ALA A 71 -6.77 3.75 -7.34
CA ALA A 71 -7.68 3.38 -8.42
C ALA A 71 -8.80 2.44 -7.96
N ASN A 72 -8.50 1.49 -7.07
CA ASN A 72 -9.40 0.36 -6.77
C ASN A 72 -9.99 0.35 -5.37
N SER A 73 -9.42 1.10 -4.44
CA SER A 73 -9.86 1.15 -3.03
C SER A 73 -9.74 2.56 -2.43
N PRO A 74 -10.07 3.66 -3.14
CA PRO A 74 -9.93 5.01 -2.60
C PRO A 74 -10.76 5.22 -1.32
N GLU A 75 -11.87 4.50 -1.16
CA GLU A 75 -12.75 4.54 0.01
C GLU A 75 -12.09 4.03 1.30
N ALA A 76 -10.99 3.27 1.20
CA ALA A 76 -10.23 2.82 2.35
C ALA A 76 -9.33 3.92 2.95
N PHE A 77 -9.24 5.09 2.29
CA PHE A 77 -8.31 6.15 2.64
C PHE A 77 -9.04 7.44 3.00
N THR A 78 -8.57 8.08 4.07
CA THR A 78 -8.89 9.50 4.30
C THR A 78 -8.16 10.35 3.26
N PRO A 79 -8.80 11.36 2.63
CA PRO A 79 -8.17 12.27 1.66
C PRO A 79 -6.97 13.03 2.26
N ASN A 80 -5.77 12.47 2.10
CA ASN A 80 -4.53 12.95 2.71
C ASN A 80 -3.29 12.29 2.08
N TRP A 81 -2.10 12.66 2.57
CA TRP A 81 -0.81 12.14 2.12
C TRP A 81 -0.43 10.84 2.85
N TYR A 82 -0.06 9.81 2.10
CA TYR A 82 0.42 8.53 2.64
C TYR A 82 1.82 8.20 2.15
N TRP A 83 2.69 7.82 3.07
CA TRP A 83 4.06 7.40 2.78
C TRP A 83 4.12 6.21 1.83
N SER A 84 5.04 6.29 0.86
CA SER A 84 5.49 5.15 0.07
C SER A 84 6.69 4.48 0.74
N GLY A 85 6.88 3.18 0.49
CA GLY A 85 8.11 2.48 0.84
C GLY A 85 9.33 2.87 0.00
N GLU A 86 9.16 3.68 -1.06
CA GLU A 86 10.25 4.07 -1.95
C GLU A 86 11.03 5.30 -1.43
N GLN A 87 12.31 5.11 -1.15
CA GLN A 87 13.23 6.20 -0.86
C GLN A 87 13.56 6.98 -2.14
N ARG A 88 13.55 8.31 -2.07
CA ARG A 88 13.96 9.18 -3.19
C ARG A 88 15.45 9.55 -3.11
N SER A 89 15.94 9.84 -1.91
CA SER A 89 17.33 10.19 -1.63
C SER A 89 17.66 9.92 -0.15
N ALA A 90 18.91 10.12 0.28
CA ALA A 90 19.36 9.87 1.65
C ALA A 90 18.46 10.49 2.74
N GLY A 91 17.81 11.62 2.46
CA GLY A 91 16.93 12.30 3.41
C GLY A 91 15.47 12.45 2.96
N SER A 92 15.05 11.87 1.83
CA SER A 92 13.69 12.05 1.31
C SER A 92 13.06 10.76 0.80
N ALA A 93 11.72 10.69 0.91
CA ALA A 93 10.92 9.56 0.49
C ALA A 93 9.68 10.02 -0.29
N TRP A 94 9.12 9.11 -1.08
CA TRP A 94 7.90 9.37 -1.85
C TRP A 94 6.64 9.21 -0.99
N PHE A 95 5.57 9.88 -1.38
CA PHE A 95 4.22 9.70 -0.85
C PHE A 95 3.18 9.94 -1.97
N GLN A 96 1.93 9.56 -1.71
CA GLN A 96 0.79 9.81 -2.59
C GLN A 96 -0.34 10.53 -1.84
N GLY A 97 -1.00 11.48 -2.51
CA GLY A 97 -2.25 12.09 -2.08
C GLY A 97 -3.43 11.21 -2.47
N PHE A 98 -4.28 10.89 -1.51
CA PHE A 98 -5.51 10.11 -1.76
C PHE A 98 -6.75 10.99 -1.98
N ASP A 99 -6.58 12.31 -2.02
CA ASP A 99 -7.56 13.29 -2.48
C ASP A 99 -7.52 13.52 -3.99
N ASP A 100 -6.33 13.43 -4.60
CA ASP A 100 -6.14 13.73 -6.03
C ASP A 100 -5.29 12.71 -6.82
N GLY A 101 -4.68 11.73 -6.13
CA GLY A 101 -3.85 10.69 -6.73
C GLY A 101 -2.42 11.13 -7.08
N THR A 102 -2.02 12.35 -6.73
CA THR A 102 -0.70 12.89 -7.07
C THR A 102 0.40 12.23 -6.24
N GLN A 103 1.59 12.10 -6.83
CA GLN A 103 2.77 11.54 -6.15
C GLN A 103 3.90 12.55 -6.09
N TYR A 104 4.41 12.76 -4.89
CA TYR A 104 5.49 13.70 -4.58
C TYR A 104 6.49 13.08 -3.61
N TRP A 105 7.53 13.84 -3.26
CA TRP A 105 8.49 13.46 -2.25
C TRP A 105 8.70 14.62 -1.28
N VAL A 106 9.00 14.28 -0.03
CA VAL A 106 9.35 15.23 1.04
C VAL A 106 10.46 14.62 1.89
N PHE A 107 11.07 15.43 2.74
CA PHE A 107 12.04 14.95 3.71
C PHE A 107 11.42 13.90 4.64
N THR A 108 12.25 12.93 5.02
CA THR A 108 11.84 11.76 5.82
C THR A 108 11.35 12.11 7.23
N ASP A 109 11.67 13.31 7.74
CA ASP A 109 11.14 13.89 8.98
C ASP A 109 9.75 14.53 8.82
N GLY A 110 9.27 14.65 7.58
CA GLY A 110 7.90 15.05 7.26
C GLY A 110 6.87 14.15 7.92
N LYS A 111 5.62 14.59 7.98
CA LYS A 111 4.55 13.84 8.64
C LYS A 111 3.47 13.47 7.63
N CYS A 112 3.40 12.19 7.30
CA CYS A 112 2.34 11.63 6.48
C CYS A 112 1.66 10.47 7.23
N ARG A 113 0.59 9.96 6.64
CA ARG A 113 -0.05 8.73 7.09
C ARG A 113 0.71 7.51 6.56
N ALA A 114 0.47 6.35 7.14
CA ALA A 114 1.04 5.10 6.68
C ALA A 114 0.00 3.99 6.73
N VAL A 115 -0.06 3.20 5.67
CA VAL A 115 -0.77 1.91 5.62
C VAL A 115 0.24 0.82 5.31
N ALA A 116 -0.13 -0.41 5.61
CA ALA A 116 0.68 -1.57 5.26
C ALA A 116 0.00 -2.40 4.16
N VAL A 117 0.80 -2.93 3.25
CA VAL A 117 0.36 -3.92 2.27
C VAL A 117 1.15 -5.22 2.46
N ARG A 118 0.55 -6.34 2.06
CA ARG A 118 1.28 -7.57 1.78
C ARG A 118 1.07 -7.99 0.33
N ARG A 119 2.02 -8.76 -0.19
CA ARG A 119 2.05 -9.22 -1.57
C ARG A 119 1.88 -10.73 -1.60
N SER A 120 1.07 -11.22 -2.53
CA SER A 120 0.90 -12.65 -2.76
C SER A 120 1.05 -12.96 -4.24
N VAL A 121 1.80 -14.01 -4.56
CA VAL A 121 1.98 -14.52 -5.93
C VAL A 121 1.06 -15.70 -6.23
N ALA A 122 0.03 -15.90 -5.38
CA ALA A 122 -0.84 -17.07 -5.44
C ALA A 122 -1.30 -17.38 -6.88
N ILE A 123 -0.99 -18.62 -7.29
CA ILE A 123 -1.32 -19.23 -8.58
C ILE A 123 -2.64 -19.98 -8.43
#